data_AF-A0A4Q7MH37-F1
#
_entry.id   AF-A0A4Q7MH37-F1
#
_cell.length_a   1.000
_cell.length_b   1.000
_cell.length_c   1.000
_cell.angle_alpha   90.00
_cell.angle_beta   90.00
_cell.angle_gamma   90.00
#
_symmetry.space_group_name_H-M   'P 1'
#
loop_
_entity.id
_entity.type
_entity.pdbx_description
1 polymer ?
#
loop_
_entity_poly.entity_id
_entity_poly.type
_entity_poly.pdbx_seq_one_letter_code
_entity_poly.pdbx_strand_id
1 'polypeptide(L)'
;MPSPSPTSPAGSQATNTNPPPDAASRSPFATRPGIKPRHPDMPRRPYQCLPFPVRMLHAPTHTEATSPPTAHTSPGTDFDGHWKDALASLLAPCMALFWPDLHDAVDWNSPLDFLDKELRALNPGRRRNRRYPDKLVRVRLRNGAPALMLLHVEIQQRLASHFAKRMYSYFARLYETYPDTPILQFAIITRSPGRASHLHYDYAPEGKDFLSLAYRVPVVHLQSWADQENELQARAPDNPFAVVVLAELAAAARRDAPQVRLEAKTRLVRNLYQYGWPAARVRQLFLFIDGILALPPALDEQFWQSLANFEEERNVAYISSVERIGIKKGLTQGLETGRHEGMAGLLREQLEVRFGPLSAADLQRLQLADGTTLRAWGRRLLDARTLEGIWH
;
A
#
# COMPACT_ATOMS: atom_id res chain seq x y z
N MET A 1 68.25 30.95 39.25
CA MET A 1 68.52 31.60 37.95
C MET A 1 67.16 31.83 37.25
N PRO A 2 66.95 32.95 36.55
CA PRO A 2 65.61 33.55 36.44
C PRO A 2 64.96 33.47 35.05
N SER A 3 63.67 33.83 35.00
CA SER A 3 62.94 34.44 33.87
C SER A 3 63.70 35.68 33.30
N PRO A 4 63.36 36.29 32.13
CA PRO A 4 62.03 36.31 31.50
C PRO A 4 61.94 36.35 29.94
N SER A 5 60.71 36.46 29.45
CA SER A 5 60.31 37.05 28.14
C SER A 5 60.80 38.52 27.99
N PRO A 6 60.77 39.19 26.80
CA PRO A 6 59.59 39.42 25.92
C PRO A 6 59.97 39.30 24.39
N THR A 7 59.27 39.78 23.34
CA THR A 7 58.31 40.90 23.15
C THR A 7 57.55 40.76 21.82
N SER A 8 56.29 41.21 21.74
CA SER A 8 55.60 41.59 20.47
C SER A 8 55.93 43.03 20.08
N PRO A 9 55.65 43.49 18.83
CA PRO A 9 54.38 44.19 18.50
C PRO A 9 53.92 43.85 17.04
N ALA A 10 52.93 44.45 16.35
CA ALA A 10 51.65 45.17 16.58
C ALA A 10 50.88 45.10 15.23
N GLY A 11 49.60 45.42 15.06
CA GLY A 11 48.47 45.80 15.94
C GLY A 11 47.17 45.19 15.33
N SER A 12 45.96 45.72 15.44
CA SER A 12 45.43 46.90 16.14
C SER A 12 43.94 46.68 16.45
N GLN A 13 43.63 46.64 17.74
CA GLN A 13 42.46 47.19 18.46
C GLN A 13 41.24 47.73 17.68
N ALA A 14 40.05 47.23 18.07
CA ALA A 14 38.85 47.97 18.54
C ALA A 14 37.58 47.08 18.41
N THR A 15 36.60 47.00 19.33
CA THR A 15 36.46 47.46 20.73
C THR A 15 35.34 46.66 21.43
N ASN A 16 35.47 46.49 22.75
CA ASN A 16 34.42 46.48 23.80
C ASN A 16 33.02 47.06 23.44
N THR A 17 31.87 46.76 24.08
CA THR A 17 31.42 45.80 25.12
C THR A 17 29.88 45.89 25.24
N ASN A 18 29.17 44.82 25.60
CA ASN A 18 27.77 44.89 26.12
C ASN A 18 27.77 45.40 27.58
N PRO A 19 26.74 46.14 28.08
CA PRO A 19 25.40 45.57 28.44
C PRO A 19 24.17 46.53 28.27
N PRO A 20 22.91 46.11 28.60
CA PRO A 20 21.65 46.88 28.39
C PRO A 20 21.27 47.75 29.64
N PRO A 21 20.07 48.40 29.81
CA PRO A 21 18.78 48.32 29.06
C PRO A 21 17.99 49.67 28.86
N ASP A 22 16.71 49.52 28.48
CA ASP A 22 15.53 50.35 28.85
C ASP A 22 14.87 51.39 27.89
N ALA A 23 13.53 51.46 28.02
CA ALA A 23 12.52 52.47 27.64
C ALA A 23 12.60 53.32 26.33
N ALA A 24 11.59 53.18 25.44
CA ALA A 24 10.42 54.10 25.37
C ALA A 24 9.67 54.16 24.01
N SER A 25 8.34 53.94 24.05
CA SER A 25 7.33 54.39 23.06
C SER A 25 7.33 53.70 21.66
N ARG A 26 6.20 53.44 20.98
CA ARG A 26 4.79 53.86 21.16
C ARG A 26 3.81 52.71 20.86
N SER A 27 2.73 52.61 21.64
CA SER A 27 1.46 52.02 21.19
C SER A 27 0.58 53.12 20.58
N PRO A 28 -0.43 52.77 19.77
CA PRO A 28 -1.78 53.14 20.22
C PRO A 28 -2.82 52.02 19.98
N PHE A 29 -3.32 51.45 21.07
CA PHE A 29 -4.65 50.83 21.10
C PHE A 29 -5.72 51.94 21.10
N ALA A 30 -6.66 51.89 20.16
CA ALA A 30 -7.91 52.63 20.26
C ALA A 30 -8.99 51.73 20.86
N THR A 31 -9.43 52.04 22.08
CA THR A 31 -10.50 51.34 22.79
C THR A 31 -11.87 51.63 22.17
N ARG A 32 -12.71 50.59 22.03
CA ARG A 32 -14.17 50.75 21.84
C ARG A 32 -14.90 50.31 23.12
N PRO A 33 -15.78 51.15 23.69
CA PRO A 33 -16.51 50.82 24.91
C PRO A 33 -17.81 50.05 24.63
N GLY A 34 -18.24 49.24 25.60
CA GLY A 34 -19.65 48.80 25.69
C GLY A 34 -19.93 47.30 25.62
N ILE A 35 -19.46 46.53 26.61
CA ILE A 35 -20.07 45.23 26.95
C ILE A 35 -20.86 45.40 28.25
N LYS A 36 -22.19 45.23 28.19
CA LYS A 36 -23.05 45.09 29.38
C LYS A 36 -23.28 43.60 29.67
N PRO A 37 -23.10 43.10 30.91
CA PRO A 37 -23.37 41.70 31.24
C PRO A 37 -24.85 41.49 31.59
N ARG A 38 -25.49 40.51 30.94
CA ARG A 38 -26.80 39.90 31.24
C ARG A 38 -26.86 38.54 30.52
N HIS A 39 -27.49 37.47 31.01
CA HIS A 39 -27.98 37.08 32.34
C HIS A 39 -28.14 35.53 32.28
N PRO A 40 -27.95 34.75 33.35
CA PRO A 40 -28.17 33.31 33.30
C PRO A 40 -29.67 32.99 33.35
N ASP A 41 -30.30 32.84 32.18
CA ASP A 41 -31.40 31.89 31.91
C ASP A 41 -31.95 32.08 30.48
N MET A 42 -31.89 31.02 29.66
CA MET A 42 -32.70 30.83 28.44
C MET A 42 -32.61 29.36 27.99
N PRO A 43 -33.74 28.74 27.57
CA PRO A 43 -33.78 27.31 27.29
C PRO A 43 -33.11 26.95 25.95
N ARG A 44 -32.40 25.82 25.92
CA ARG A 44 -31.83 25.24 24.69
C ARG A 44 -32.96 24.83 23.75
N ARG A 45 -33.08 25.48 22.59
CA ARG A 45 -33.93 25.00 21.48
C ARG A 45 -33.19 23.91 20.70
N PRO A 46 -33.86 22.81 20.29
CA PRO A 46 -33.23 21.78 19.47
C PRO A 46 -32.97 22.33 18.05
N TYR A 47 -31.81 22.01 17.48
CA TYR A 47 -31.46 22.38 16.11
C TYR A 47 -32.29 21.55 15.12
N GLN A 48 -33.07 22.21 14.25
CA GLN A 48 -33.66 21.58 13.07
C GLN A 48 -32.64 21.57 11.93
N CYS A 49 -32.34 20.39 11.39
CA CYS A 49 -31.61 20.25 10.14
C CYS A 49 -32.51 20.66 8.96
N LEU A 50 -32.10 21.68 8.20
CA LEU A 50 -32.71 22.00 6.91
C LEU A 50 -32.02 21.19 5.79
N PRO A 51 -32.75 20.72 4.77
CA PRO A 51 -32.18 19.91 3.69
C PRO A 51 -31.27 20.74 2.78
N PHE A 52 -30.14 20.15 2.38
CA PHE A 52 -29.14 20.76 1.50
C PHE A 52 -29.69 20.95 0.06
N PRO A 53 -29.66 22.16 -0.53
CA PRO A 53 -30.03 22.33 -1.92
C PRO A 53 -28.92 21.85 -2.85
N VAL A 54 -29.25 20.93 -3.77
CA VAL A 54 -28.33 20.45 -4.81
C VAL A 54 -28.16 21.53 -5.88
N ARG A 55 -26.97 22.15 -5.96
CA ARG A 55 -26.61 22.98 -7.13
C ARG A 55 -25.13 22.87 -7.52
N MET A 56 -24.91 22.12 -8.60
CA MET A 56 -23.84 22.24 -9.60
C MET A 56 -22.41 22.58 -9.13
N LEU A 57 -21.55 21.56 -9.09
CA LEU A 57 -20.11 21.72 -9.26
C LEU A 57 -19.73 21.33 -10.70
N HIS A 58 -19.50 22.33 -11.56
CA HIS A 58 -18.76 22.13 -12.80
C HIS A 58 -17.26 22.31 -12.51
N ALA A 59 -16.43 21.36 -12.91
CA ALA A 59 -14.97 21.49 -12.85
C ALA A 59 -14.45 22.06 -14.19
N PRO A 60 -13.40 22.90 -14.18
CA PRO A 60 -12.80 23.42 -15.42
C PRO A 60 -12.10 22.30 -16.20
N THR A 61 -12.30 22.29 -17.51
CA THR A 61 -11.64 21.37 -18.45
C THR A 61 -10.22 21.83 -18.75
N HIS A 62 -9.23 20.96 -18.52
CA HIS A 62 -7.89 21.12 -19.07
C HIS A 62 -7.64 20.11 -20.20
N THR A 63 -7.14 20.63 -21.32
CA THR A 63 -6.86 19.88 -22.55
C THR A 63 -5.52 19.16 -22.43
N GLU A 64 -5.52 17.82 -22.32
CA GLU A 64 -4.29 17.02 -22.46
C GLU A 64 -4.05 16.66 -23.93
N ALA A 65 -2.81 16.86 -24.39
CA ALA A 65 -2.39 16.48 -25.74
C ALA A 65 -2.13 14.97 -25.83
N THR A 66 -2.75 14.31 -26.81
CA THR A 66 -2.62 12.88 -27.06
C THR A 66 -1.25 12.48 -27.62
N SER A 67 -0.58 11.56 -26.92
CA SER A 67 0.44 10.66 -27.48
C SER A 67 -0.01 9.21 -27.28
N PRO A 68 0.24 8.29 -28.24
CA PRO A 68 -0.35 6.96 -28.23
C PRO A 68 0.30 6.01 -27.20
N PRO A 69 -0.46 5.08 -26.59
CA PRO A 69 0.08 4.14 -25.60
C PRO A 69 0.73 2.92 -26.28
N THR A 70 2.02 2.71 -26.05
CA THR A 70 2.71 1.44 -26.32
C THR A 70 2.36 0.42 -25.24
N ALA A 71 1.38 -0.44 -25.54
CA ALA A 71 0.84 -1.42 -24.59
C ALA A 71 1.68 -2.71 -24.53
N HIS A 72 2.57 -2.80 -23.53
CA HIS A 72 3.12 -4.07 -23.04
C HIS A 72 2.74 -4.28 -21.56
N THR A 73 1.44 -4.43 -21.31
CA THR A 73 0.93 -4.89 -20.02
C THR A 73 1.08 -6.39 -19.90
N SER A 74 2.09 -6.85 -19.14
CA SER A 74 2.17 -8.24 -18.70
C SER A 74 0.89 -8.65 -17.96
N PRO A 75 0.36 -9.86 -18.19
CA PRO A 75 -0.86 -10.32 -17.52
C PRO A 75 -0.69 -10.32 -16.00
N GLY A 76 -1.71 -9.84 -15.29
CA GLY A 76 -1.64 -9.68 -13.84
C GLY A 76 -1.60 -11.02 -13.11
N THR A 77 -0.45 -11.35 -12.54
CA THR A 77 -0.34 -12.37 -11.48
C THR A 77 -1.18 -11.98 -10.27
N ASP A 78 -1.56 -12.93 -9.41
CA ASP A 78 -2.33 -12.67 -8.18
C ASP A 78 -1.46 -12.07 -7.06
N PHE A 79 -0.83 -10.93 -7.36
CA PHE A 79 0.00 -10.15 -6.44
C PHE A 79 -0.76 -9.78 -5.15
N ASP A 80 -2.09 -9.66 -5.19
CA ASP A 80 -2.95 -9.31 -4.06
C ASP A 80 -3.13 -10.49 -3.08
N GLY A 81 -3.35 -11.70 -3.58
CA GLY A 81 -3.43 -12.91 -2.75
C GLY A 81 -2.14 -13.17 -1.96
N HIS A 82 -1.00 -13.21 -2.66
CA HIS A 82 0.30 -13.48 -2.03
C HIS A 82 0.66 -12.45 -0.93
N TRP A 83 0.38 -11.16 -1.16
CA TRP A 83 0.61 -10.12 -0.15
C TRP A 83 -0.30 -10.25 1.08
N LYS A 84 -1.56 -10.65 0.91
CA LYS A 84 -2.48 -10.87 2.03
C LYS A 84 -2.06 -12.02 2.92
N ASP A 85 -1.62 -13.12 2.32
CA ASP A 85 -1.16 -14.30 3.06
C ASP A 85 0.18 -14.03 3.76
N ALA A 86 1.09 -13.30 3.12
CA ALA A 86 2.34 -12.86 3.72
C ALA A 86 2.08 -11.91 4.91
N LEU A 87 1.20 -10.90 4.78
CA LEU A 87 0.90 -10.01 5.89
C LEU A 87 0.12 -10.68 7.02
N ALA A 88 -0.73 -11.67 6.74
CA ALA A 88 -1.45 -12.40 7.77
C ALA A 88 -0.52 -13.18 8.72
N SER A 89 0.61 -13.68 8.22
CA SER A 89 1.57 -14.49 9.00
C SER A 89 2.84 -13.74 9.42
N LEU A 90 3.20 -12.66 8.72
CA LEU A 90 4.43 -11.91 8.91
C LEU A 90 4.19 -10.47 9.40
N LEU A 91 3.00 -10.14 9.92
CA LEU A 91 2.70 -8.80 10.43
C LEU A 91 3.73 -8.32 11.46
N ALA A 92 4.06 -9.16 12.46
CA ALA A 92 5.06 -8.82 13.47
C ALA A 92 6.46 -8.58 12.85
N PRO A 93 7.04 -9.52 12.06
CA PRO A 93 8.24 -9.27 11.27
C PRO A 93 8.21 -8.00 10.40
N CYS A 94 7.09 -7.69 9.74
CA CYS A 94 6.90 -6.48 8.94
C CYS A 94 7.00 -5.21 9.80
N MET A 95 6.31 -5.19 10.95
CA MET A 95 6.40 -4.06 11.89
C MET A 95 7.81 -3.92 12.48
N ALA A 96 8.47 -5.03 12.82
CA ALA A 96 9.86 -5.02 13.30
C ALA A 96 10.85 -4.47 12.27
N LEU A 97 10.61 -4.71 10.97
CA LEU A 97 11.50 -4.23 9.90
C LEU A 97 11.35 -2.73 9.64
N PHE A 98 10.12 -2.21 9.71
CA PHE A 98 9.79 -0.86 9.23
C PHE A 98 9.46 0.16 10.32
N TRP A 99 8.93 -0.28 11.45
CA TRP A 99 8.47 0.58 12.56
C TRP A 99 8.80 -0.09 13.91
N PRO A 100 10.10 -0.28 14.25
CA PRO A 100 10.52 -1.03 15.43
C PRO A 100 9.92 -0.49 16.73
N ASP A 101 9.88 0.82 16.94
CA ASP A 101 9.25 1.43 18.12
C ASP A 101 7.78 1.04 18.29
N LEU A 102 7.06 0.87 17.17
CA LEU A 102 5.66 0.46 17.18
C LEU A 102 5.49 -1.06 17.32
N HIS A 103 6.40 -1.84 16.74
CA HIS A 103 6.50 -3.26 17.03
C HIS A 103 6.69 -3.49 18.53
N ASP A 104 7.55 -2.72 19.19
CA ASP A 104 7.84 -2.87 20.60
C ASP A 104 6.69 -2.40 21.51
N ALA A 105 5.83 -1.50 21.03
CA ALA A 105 4.61 -1.10 21.74
C ALA A 105 3.47 -2.15 21.69
N VAL A 106 3.52 -3.10 20.74
CA VAL A 106 2.49 -4.15 20.56
C VAL A 106 2.87 -5.43 21.32
N ASP A 107 1.86 -6.09 21.90
CA ASP A 107 2.01 -7.44 22.46
C ASP A 107 1.70 -8.49 21.39
N TRP A 108 2.76 -9.02 20.77
CA TRP A 108 2.67 -10.06 19.73
C TRP A 108 2.41 -11.47 20.27
N ASN A 109 2.36 -11.67 21.60
CA ASN A 109 1.92 -12.93 22.19
C ASN A 109 0.38 -13.00 22.30
N SER A 110 -0.29 -11.85 22.26
CA SER A 110 -1.75 -11.78 22.16
C SER A 110 -2.21 -12.19 20.75
N PRO A 111 -3.34 -12.91 20.62
CA PRO A 111 -3.86 -13.30 19.32
C PRO A 111 -4.27 -12.08 18.48
N LEU A 112 -3.90 -12.09 17.20
CA LEU A 112 -4.25 -11.06 16.23
C LEU A 112 -5.66 -11.31 15.68
N ASP A 113 -6.54 -10.31 15.77
CA ASP A 113 -7.92 -10.38 15.30
C ASP A 113 -8.07 -9.60 13.99
N PHE A 114 -8.17 -10.32 12.86
CA PHE A 114 -8.19 -9.76 11.50
C PHE A 114 -9.60 -9.36 11.08
N LEU A 115 -9.85 -8.06 11.00
CA LEU A 115 -11.15 -7.44 10.75
C LEU A 115 -11.44 -7.26 9.25
N ASP A 116 -11.26 -8.32 8.47
CA ASP A 116 -11.44 -8.32 7.00
C ASP A 116 -12.90 -8.10 6.57
N LYS A 117 -13.89 -8.30 7.44
CA LYS A 117 -15.32 -8.03 7.14
C LYS A 117 -15.63 -6.55 7.32
N GLU A 118 -15.16 -6.00 8.42
CA GLU A 118 -15.29 -4.61 8.85
C GLU A 118 -14.59 -3.71 7.82
N LEU A 119 -13.35 -4.04 7.43
CA LEU A 119 -12.60 -3.30 6.41
C LEU A 119 -13.33 -3.25 5.05
N ARG A 120 -14.06 -4.32 4.69
CA ARG A 120 -14.93 -4.31 3.48
C ARG A 120 -16.18 -3.45 3.69
N ALA A 121 -16.78 -3.49 4.88
CA ALA A 121 -17.93 -2.64 5.24
C ALA A 121 -17.56 -1.14 5.27
N LEU A 122 -16.31 -0.78 5.55
CA LEU A 122 -15.83 0.62 5.51
C LEU A 122 -15.90 1.26 4.11
N ASN A 123 -16.19 0.53 3.02
CA ASN A 123 -16.28 1.15 1.69
C ASN A 123 -17.35 0.54 0.75
N PRO A 124 -18.65 0.59 1.10
CA PRO A 124 -19.70 -0.20 0.43
C PRO A 124 -19.90 0.10 -1.06
N GLY A 125 -19.58 1.31 -1.50
CA GLY A 125 -19.82 1.80 -2.87
C GLY A 125 -18.70 1.58 -3.88
N ARG A 126 -17.50 1.13 -3.47
CA ARG A 126 -16.38 0.88 -4.41
C ARG A 126 -16.17 -0.60 -4.69
N ARG A 127 -17.18 -1.25 -5.28
CA ARG A 127 -17.04 -2.55 -5.98
C ARG A 127 -16.27 -2.41 -7.32
N ARG A 128 -15.20 -1.61 -7.35
CA ARG A 128 -14.54 -1.15 -8.59
C ARG A 128 -13.09 -1.65 -8.67
N ASN A 129 -12.94 -2.94 -9.02
CA ASN A 129 -11.74 -3.61 -9.55
C ASN A 129 -10.37 -3.31 -8.89
N ARG A 130 -10.36 -2.93 -7.62
CA ARG A 130 -9.14 -2.71 -6.83
C ARG A 130 -9.28 -3.41 -5.48
N ARG A 131 -8.98 -4.71 -5.49
CA ARG A 131 -8.60 -5.43 -4.28
C ARG A 131 -7.21 -4.91 -3.91
N TYR A 132 -7.08 -4.34 -2.72
CA TYR A 132 -5.81 -3.94 -2.16
C TYR A 132 -5.44 -4.94 -1.05
N PRO A 133 -4.14 -5.17 -0.78
CA PRO A 133 -3.69 -5.93 0.39
C PRO A 133 -3.85 -5.16 1.72
N ASP A 134 -4.68 -4.11 1.73
CA ASP A 134 -5.04 -3.35 2.93
C ASP A 134 -5.53 -4.32 4.02
N LYS A 135 -4.97 -4.23 5.22
CA LYS A 135 -5.26 -5.10 6.37
C LYS A 135 -5.64 -4.26 7.59
N LEU A 136 -6.77 -4.63 8.21
CA LEU A 136 -7.24 -4.08 9.47
C LEU A 136 -7.14 -5.18 10.52
N VAL A 137 -6.42 -4.91 11.60
CA VAL A 137 -6.12 -5.89 12.65
C VAL A 137 -6.34 -5.23 14.00
N ARG A 138 -7.14 -5.85 14.86
CA ARG A 138 -7.22 -5.48 16.26
C ARG A 138 -6.03 -6.12 16.98
N VAL A 139 -5.22 -5.28 17.61
CA VAL A 139 -4.02 -5.65 18.36
C VAL A 139 -4.15 -5.23 19.82
N ARG A 140 -3.38 -5.86 20.70
CA ARG A 140 -3.23 -5.43 22.10
C ARG A 140 -1.88 -4.73 22.25
N LEU A 141 -1.88 -3.56 22.85
CA LEU A 141 -0.66 -2.85 23.23
C LEU A 141 -0.09 -3.46 24.52
N ARG A 142 1.21 -3.31 24.78
CA ARG A 142 1.85 -3.84 26.00
C ARG A 142 1.29 -3.27 27.32
N ASN A 143 0.68 -2.08 27.28
CA ASN A 143 -0.06 -1.50 28.41
C ASN A 143 -1.45 -2.14 28.64
N GLY A 144 -1.84 -3.14 27.83
CA GLY A 144 -3.11 -3.84 27.90
C GLY A 144 -4.27 -3.19 27.15
N ALA A 145 -4.10 -1.99 26.59
CA ALA A 145 -5.14 -1.33 25.81
C ALA A 145 -5.31 -1.99 24.41
N PRO A 146 -6.55 -2.11 23.88
CA PRO A 146 -6.77 -2.47 22.49
C PRO A 146 -6.37 -1.31 21.56
N ALA A 147 -5.93 -1.64 20.35
CA ALA A 147 -5.75 -0.69 19.26
C ALA A 147 -6.17 -1.31 17.92
N LEU A 148 -6.50 -0.47 16.95
CA LEU A 148 -6.77 -0.88 15.57
C LEU A 148 -5.58 -0.52 14.69
N MET A 149 -4.94 -1.54 14.15
CA MET A 149 -3.84 -1.41 13.19
C MET A 149 -4.40 -1.49 11.76
N LEU A 150 -4.27 -0.41 10.99
CA LEU A 150 -4.67 -0.32 9.59
C LEU A 150 -3.43 -0.11 8.70
N LEU A 151 -2.96 -1.20 8.10
CA LEU A 151 -1.89 -1.18 7.11
C LEU A 151 -2.49 -1.10 5.70
N HIS A 152 -2.10 -0.09 4.93
CA HIS A 152 -2.42 -0.01 3.50
C HIS A 152 -1.28 -0.52 2.64
N VAL A 153 -1.59 -1.16 1.51
CA VAL A 153 -0.58 -1.58 0.52
C VAL A 153 -0.97 -1.14 -0.89
N GLU A 154 -0.06 -0.46 -1.59
CA GLU A 154 -0.25 -0.04 -2.99
C GLU A 154 0.88 -0.60 -3.85
N ILE A 155 0.54 -1.54 -4.74
CA ILE A 155 1.50 -2.28 -5.60
C ILE A 155 1.84 -1.47 -6.88
N GLN A 156 1.18 -0.33 -7.11
CA GLN A 156 1.27 0.42 -8.37
C GLN A 156 2.37 1.50 -8.36
N GLN A 157 3.00 1.75 -9.51
CA GLN A 157 4.12 2.71 -9.61
C GLN A 157 3.70 4.17 -9.35
N ARG A 158 2.49 4.54 -9.76
CA ARG A 158 1.91 5.87 -9.56
C ARG A 158 0.92 5.84 -8.42
N LEU A 159 1.27 6.48 -7.30
CA LEU A 159 0.31 6.84 -6.26
C LEU A 159 -0.86 7.57 -6.92
N ALA A 160 -2.06 7.02 -6.79
CA ALA A 160 -3.26 7.72 -7.20
C ALA A 160 -3.38 9.01 -6.36
N SER A 161 -3.77 10.12 -6.98
CA SER A 161 -4.03 11.41 -6.28
C SER A 161 -5.11 11.31 -5.18
N HIS A 162 -5.82 10.19 -5.12
CA HIS A 162 -6.82 9.87 -4.11
C HIS A 162 -6.35 8.88 -3.04
N PHE A 163 -5.09 8.43 -3.05
CA PHE A 163 -4.57 7.42 -2.11
C PHE A 163 -4.56 7.95 -0.66
N ALA A 164 -3.89 9.08 -0.39
CA ALA A 164 -3.89 9.69 0.93
C ALA A 164 -5.31 10.11 1.41
N LYS A 165 -6.16 10.59 0.48
CA LYS A 165 -7.58 10.86 0.75
C LYS A 165 -8.38 9.58 1.11
N ARG A 166 -8.05 8.42 0.51
CA ARG A 166 -8.64 7.11 0.86
C ARG A 166 -8.25 6.71 2.27
N MET A 167 -6.97 6.84 2.63
CA MET A 167 -6.47 6.56 3.97
C MET A 167 -7.19 7.42 5.02
N TYR A 168 -7.30 8.73 4.79
CA TYR A 168 -8.09 9.63 5.65
C TYR A 168 -9.57 9.22 5.74
N SER A 169 -10.18 8.82 4.62
CA SER A 169 -11.58 8.35 4.61
C SER A 169 -11.78 7.06 5.43
N TYR A 170 -10.77 6.18 5.49
CA TYR A 170 -10.81 4.98 6.33
C TYR A 170 -10.60 5.32 7.80
N PHE A 171 -9.65 6.21 8.10
CA PHE A 171 -9.46 6.76 9.45
C PHE A 171 -10.75 7.34 10.00
N ALA A 172 -11.39 8.27 9.28
CA ALA A 172 -12.61 8.93 9.74
C ALA A 172 -13.74 7.95 10.04
N ARG A 173 -13.95 6.95 9.18
CA ARG A 173 -14.97 5.91 9.37
C ARG A 173 -14.64 4.96 10.52
N LEU A 174 -13.37 4.59 10.69
CA LEU A 174 -12.93 3.79 11.83
C LEU A 174 -13.09 4.55 13.15
N TYR A 175 -12.73 5.83 13.16
CA TYR A 175 -12.85 6.69 14.35
C TYR A 175 -14.31 6.90 14.75
N GLU A 176 -15.22 7.04 13.78
CA GLU A 176 -16.67 7.06 14.01
C GLU A 176 -17.20 5.71 14.53
N THR A 177 -16.67 4.58 14.05
CA THR A 177 -17.10 3.23 14.46
C THR A 177 -16.51 2.79 15.81
N TYR A 178 -15.32 3.28 16.16
CA TYR A 178 -14.53 2.86 17.32
C TYR A 178 -13.90 4.08 18.04
N PRO A 179 -14.71 5.00 18.59
CA PRO A 179 -14.23 6.31 19.08
C PRO A 179 -13.19 6.22 20.21
N ASP A 180 -13.32 5.23 21.08
CA ASP A 180 -12.43 5.05 22.25
C ASP A 180 -11.22 4.13 21.96
N THR A 181 -11.04 3.65 20.72
CA THR A 181 -9.94 2.75 20.35
C THR A 181 -8.89 3.47 19.52
N PRO A 182 -7.62 3.57 19.98
CA PRO A 182 -6.52 4.15 19.21
C PRO A 182 -6.37 3.49 17.83
N ILE A 183 -6.21 4.31 16.78
CA ILE A 183 -5.99 3.86 15.41
C ILE A 183 -4.53 4.11 15.03
N LEU A 184 -3.82 3.03 14.71
CA LEU A 184 -2.46 2.99 14.21
C LEU A 184 -2.54 2.78 12.69
N GLN A 185 -2.11 3.74 11.88
CA GLN A 185 -2.26 3.65 10.42
C GLN A 185 -0.96 3.95 9.68
N PHE A 186 -0.68 3.17 8.65
CA PHE A 186 0.54 3.26 7.84
C PHE A 186 0.29 2.79 6.40
N ALA A 187 1.25 3.03 5.51
CA ALA A 187 1.25 2.48 4.16
C ALA A 187 2.58 1.82 3.77
N ILE A 188 2.52 0.80 2.92
CA ILE A 188 3.65 0.27 2.16
C ILE A 188 3.34 0.46 0.67
N ILE A 189 4.28 1.01 -0.08
CA ILE A 189 4.15 1.20 -1.54
C ILE A 189 5.28 0.43 -2.21
N THR A 190 4.93 -0.61 -2.99
CA THR A 190 5.95 -1.58 -3.41
C THR A 190 6.77 -1.12 -4.62
N ARG A 191 6.14 -0.44 -5.59
CA ARG A 191 6.79 -0.05 -6.86
C ARG A 191 6.94 1.46 -7.10
N SER A 192 6.77 2.30 -6.09
CA SER A 192 6.97 3.75 -6.20
C SER A 192 8.41 4.15 -5.86
N PRO A 193 9.13 4.92 -6.69
CA PRO A 193 10.49 5.40 -6.43
C PRO A 193 10.57 6.54 -5.40
N GLY A 194 9.46 6.85 -4.71
CA GLY A 194 9.44 7.85 -3.65
C GLY A 194 10.38 7.50 -2.48
N ARG A 195 10.82 8.53 -1.76
CA ARG A 195 11.64 8.41 -0.54
C ARG A 195 11.05 9.19 0.64
N ALA A 196 9.80 9.66 0.50
CA ALA A 196 9.11 10.33 1.59
C ALA A 196 8.78 9.31 2.69
N SER A 197 9.05 9.64 3.94
CA SER A 197 8.66 8.80 5.08
C SER A 197 7.20 8.97 5.48
N HIS A 198 6.51 9.98 4.92
CA HIS A 198 5.12 10.31 5.24
C HIS A 198 4.32 10.71 4.01
N LEU A 199 3.06 10.27 3.96
CA LEU A 199 2.05 10.76 3.04
C LEU A 199 1.26 11.90 3.68
N HIS A 200 0.84 12.85 2.85
CA HIS A 200 0.06 14.02 3.24
C HIS A 200 -1.26 14.05 2.46
N TYR A 201 -2.33 14.43 3.15
CA TYR A 201 -3.60 14.86 2.56
C TYR A 201 -4.02 16.17 3.21
N ASP A 202 -3.95 17.24 2.44
CA ASP A 202 -4.42 18.56 2.85
C ASP A 202 -5.80 18.84 2.25
N TYR A 203 -6.72 19.31 3.07
CA TYR A 203 -8.02 19.82 2.68
C TYR A 203 -8.15 21.27 3.13
N ALA A 204 -8.29 22.18 2.17
CA ALA A 204 -8.34 23.63 2.38
C ALA A 204 -9.00 24.29 1.15
N PRO A 205 -10.33 24.15 0.95
CA PRO A 205 -11.01 24.54 -0.29
C PRO A 205 -10.96 26.05 -0.56
N GLU A 206 -10.99 26.87 0.51
CA GLU A 206 -10.91 28.34 0.47
C GLU A 206 -9.66 28.83 1.23
N GLY A 207 -8.54 28.10 1.08
CA GLY A 207 -7.31 28.35 1.84
C GLY A 207 -7.39 27.91 3.31
N LYS A 208 -6.49 28.43 4.14
CA LYS A 208 -6.33 28.01 5.55
C LYS A 208 -7.13 28.84 6.56
N ASP A 209 -7.78 29.92 6.10
CA ASP A 209 -8.53 30.85 6.96
C ASP A 209 -9.94 30.31 7.34
N PHE A 210 -10.36 29.21 6.72
CA PHE A 210 -11.59 28.48 6.99
C PHE A 210 -11.29 27.04 7.45
N LEU A 211 -12.21 26.09 7.22
CA LEU A 211 -11.99 24.67 7.52
C LEU A 211 -10.76 24.15 6.77
N SER A 212 -9.68 23.94 7.52
CA SER A 212 -8.47 23.29 7.05
C SER A 212 -8.16 22.03 7.85
N LEU A 213 -7.66 21.02 7.15
CA LEU A 213 -7.21 19.75 7.72
C LEU A 213 -5.89 19.37 7.05
N ALA A 214 -4.87 19.08 7.86
CA ALA A 214 -3.63 18.47 7.42
C ALA A 214 -3.54 17.05 8.02
N TYR A 215 -3.68 16.03 7.16
CA TYR A 215 -3.59 14.63 7.56
C TYR A 215 -2.25 14.06 7.11
N ARG A 216 -1.51 13.43 8.04
CA ARG A 216 -0.14 12.94 7.84
C ARG A 216 0.00 11.52 8.36
N VAL A 217 0.55 10.61 7.54
CA VAL A 217 0.65 9.17 7.87
C VAL A 217 2.01 8.60 7.49
N PRO A 218 2.65 7.77 8.32
CA PRO A 218 3.88 7.07 7.96
C PRO A 218 3.72 6.20 6.70
N VAL A 219 4.75 6.20 5.84
CA VAL A 219 4.80 5.34 4.65
C VAL A 219 6.19 4.78 4.43
N VAL A 220 6.24 3.55 3.95
CA VAL A 220 7.46 2.92 3.42
C VAL A 220 7.31 2.76 1.92
N HIS A 221 8.32 3.21 1.18
CA HIS A 221 8.47 2.92 -0.24
C HIS A 221 9.49 1.79 -0.40
N LEU A 222 9.10 0.59 -0.84
CA LEU A 222 10.05 -0.53 -0.89
C LEU A 222 11.23 -0.25 -1.83
N GLN A 223 11.04 0.53 -2.89
CA GLN A 223 12.11 0.92 -3.81
C GLN A 223 13.22 1.76 -3.15
N SER A 224 12.98 2.39 -1.99
CA SER A 224 14.07 3.07 -1.26
C SER A 224 15.05 2.10 -0.59
N TRP A 225 14.73 0.81 -0.53
CA TRP A 225 15.55 -0.26 0.04
C TRP A 225 16.36 -1.03 -1.03
N ALA A 226 16.26 -0.65 -2.32
CA ALA A 226 17.01 -1.30 -3.40
C ALA A 226 18.53 -1.24 -3.18
N ASP A 227 19.02 -0.11 -2.67
CA ASP A 227 20.45 0.09 -2.34
C ASP A 227 20.89 -0.69 -1.07
N GLN A 228 19.95 -1.38 -0.39
CA GLN A 228 20.15 -2.08 0.88
C GLN A 228 19.91 -3.61 0.79
N GLU A 229 19.88 -4.20 -0.42
CA GLU A 229 19.64 -5.65 -0.60
C GLU A 229 20.55 -6.54 0.26
N ASN A 230 21.84 -6.17 0.41
CA ASN A 230 22.79 -6.94 1.23
C ASN A 230 22.44 -6.90 2.73
N GLU A 231 21.91 -5.77 3.22
CA GLU A 231 21.50 -5.63 4.61
C GLU A 231 20.18 -6.38 4.86
N LEU A 232 19.22 -6.30 3.95
CA LEU A 232 18.00 -7.12 3.97
C LEU A 232 18.33 -8.62 3.95
N GLN A 233 19.29 -9.03 3.13
CA GLN A 233 19.77 -10.41 3.00
C GLN A 233 20.48 -10.89 4.27
N ALA A 234 21.19 -10.01 4.98
CA ALA A 234 21.80 -10.32 6.28
C ALA A 234 20.79 -10.38 7.43
N ARG A 235 19.76 -9.52 7.43
CA ARG A 235 18.65 -9.52 8.40
C ARG A 235 17.63 -10.64 8.15
N ALA A 236 17.64 -11.26 6.97
CA ALA A 236 16.64 -12.24 6.55
C ALA A 236 16.47 -13.45 7.49
N PRO A 237 17.51 -14.08 8.09
CA PRO A 237 17.34 -15.23 8.99
C PRO A 237 16.50 -14.92 10.23
N ASP A 238 16.69 -13.73 10.80
CA ASP A 238 16.00 -13.25 12.00
C ASP A 238 14.65 -12.59 11.66
N ASN A 239 14.54 -11.94 10.50
CA ASN A 239 13.34 -11.29 10.03
C ASN A 239 12.88 -11.85 8.66
N PRO A 240 11.96 -12.83 8.64
CA PRO A 240 11.47 -13.44 7.40
C PRO A 240 10.75 -12.47 6.44
N PHE A 241 10.33 -11.28 6.90
CA PHE A 241 9.74 -10.28 6.03
C PHE A 241 10.78 -9.58 5.13
N ALA A 242 12.08 -9.61 5.48
CA ALA A 242 13.11 -9.12 4.57
C ALA A 242 13.14 -9.90 3.25
N VAL A 243 12.77 -11.19 3.25
CA VAL A 243 12.63 -11.99 2.01
C VAL A 243 11.47 -11.50 1.15
N VAL A 244 10.35 -11.07 1.76
CA VAL A 244 9.21 -10.45 1.05
C VAL A 244 9.67 -9.17 0.35
N VAL A 245 10.44 -8.32 1.04
CA VAL A 245 11.00 -7.08 0.46
C VAL A 245 11.97 -7.39 -0.68
N LEU A 246 12.89 -8.34 -0.50
CA LEU A 246 13.84 -8.76 -1.54
C LEU A 246 13.15 -9.30 -2.81
N ALA A 247 12.09 -10.09 -2.65
CA ALA A 247 11.31 -10.61 -3.78
C ALA A 247 10.58 -9.49 -4.55
N GLU A 248 10.03 -8.50 -3.86
CA GLU A 248 9.38 -7.33 -4.48
C GLU A 248 10.38 -6.37 -5.16
N LEU A 249 11.57 -6.17 -4.57
CA LEU A 249 12.67 -5.45 -5.21
C LEU A 249 13.07 -6.15 -6.51
N ALA A 250 13.28 -7.47 -6.48
CA ALA A 250 13.59 -8.26 -7.67
C ALA A 250 12.47 -8.24 -8.74
N ALA A 251 11.19 -8.20 -8.33
CA ALA A 251 10.06 -8.09 -9.26
C ALA A 251 9.90 -6.70 -9.88
N ALA A 252 10.31 -5.65 -9.15
CA ALA A 252 10.25 -4.26 -9.59
C ALA A 252 11.48 -3.81 -10.40
N ALA A 253 12.60 -4.53 -10.30
CA ALA A 253 13.82 -4.26 -11.02
C ALA A 253 13.59 -4.14 -12.54
N ARG A 254 13.83 -2.95 -13.10
CA ARG A 254 13.59 -2.67 -14.53
C ARG A 254 14.73 -3.21 -15.39
N ARG A 255 14.59 -4.45 -15.84
CA ARG A 255 15.18 -5.01 -17.06
C ARG A 255 14.33 -6.21 -17.49
N ASP A 256 13.85 -6.18 -18.73
CA ASP A 256 12.89 -7.16 -19.29
C ASP A 256 13.57 -8.49 -19.68
N ALA A 257 14.47 -8.99 -18.84
CA ALA A 257 15.15 -10.26 -18.99
C ALA A 257 14.54 -11.28 -18.02
N PRO A 258 13.69 -12.21 -18.51
CA PRO A 258 13.21 -13.35 -17.72
C PRO A 258 14.33 -14.13 -17.02
N GLN A 259 15.55 -14.12 -17.59
CA GLN A 259 16.75 -14.71 -17.00
C GLN A 259 17.14 -14.08 -15.65
N VAL A 260 17.09 -12.75 -15.52
CA VAL A 260 17.41 -12.05 -14.25
C VAL A 260 16.38 -12.40 -13.17
N ARG A 261 15.11 -12.61 -13.55
CA ARG A 261 14.08 -13.12 -12.62
C ARG A 261 14.34 -14.57 -12.22
N LEU A 262 14.79 -15.42 -13.14
CA LEU A 262 15.19 -16.80 -12.85
C LEU A 262 16.37 -16.83 -11.86
N GLU A 263 17.40 -16.01 -12.08
CA GLU A 263 18.54 -15.86 -11.18
C GLU A 263 18.11 -15.40 -9.78
N ALA A 264 17.26 -14.36 -9.71
CA ALA A 264 16.73 -13.85 -8.45
C ALA A 264 15.85 -14.88 -7.71
N LYS A 265 14.91 -15.55 -8.41
CA LYS A 265 14.05 -16.63 -7.87
C LYS A 265 14.90 -17.77 -7.32
N THR A 266 15.91 -18.19 -8.08
CA THR A 266 16.86 -19.25 -7.69
C THR A 266 17.67 -18.85 -6.46
N ARG A 267 18.24 -17.63 -6.43
CA ARG A 267 18.97 -17.08 -5.26
C ARG A 267 18.10 -17.09 -4.01
N LEU A 268 16.92 -16.47 -4.08
CA LEU A 268 16.04 -16.31 -2.91
C LEU A 268 15.57 -17.67 -2.36
N VAL A 269 15.16 -18.60 -3.22
CA VAL A 269 14.72 -19.94 -2.78
C VAL A 269 15.88 -20.77 -2.22
N ARG A 270 17.08 -20.73 -2.81
CA ARG A 270 18.27 -21.39 -2.23
C ARG A 270 18.65 -20.79 -0.88
N ASN A 271 18.40 -19.51 -0.65
CA ASN A 271 18.65 -18.86 0.63
C ASN A 271 17.61 -19.25 1.70
N LEU A 272 16.32 -19.44 1.33
CA LEU A 272 15.31 -19.98 2.26
C LEU A 272 15.74 -21.30 2.91
N TYR A 273 16.37 -22.17 2.13
CA TYR A 273 16.84 -23.49 2.56
C TYR A 273 18.12 -23.41 3.43
N GLN A 274 18.75 -22.23 3.55
CA GLN A 274 19.96 -21.99 4.36
C GLN A 274 19.64 -21.40 5.73
N TYR A 275 18.48 -20.77 5.91
CA TYR A 275 18.13 -20.08 7.17
C TYR A 275 17.70 -21.01 8.31
N GLY A 276 17.71 -22.34 8.10
CA GLY A 276 17.36 -23.32 9.15
C GLY A 276 15.89 -23.29 9.61
N TRP A 277 15.01 -22.66 8.84
CA TRP A 277 13.60 -22.49 9.22
C TRP A 277 12.76 -23.78 9.11
N PRO A 278 11.66 -23.89 9.89
CA PRO A 278 10.70 -24.98 9.73
C PRO A 278 10.12 -25.04 8.31
N ALA A 279 9.88 -26.26 7.82
CA ALA A 279 9.40 -26.52 6.46
C ALA A 279 8.16 -25.68 6.06
N ALA A 280 7.24 -25.45 7.01
CA ALA A 280 6.06 -24.60 6.79
C ALA A 280 6.41 -23.14 6.43
N ARG A 281 7.45 -22.57 7.05
CA ARG A 281 7.93 -21.20 6.78
C ARG A 281 8.64 -21.12 5.43
N VAL A 282 9.50 -22.12 5.14
CA VAL A 282 10.19 -22.25 3.85
C VAL A 282 9.16 -22.33 2.71
N ARG A 283 8.15 -23.19 2.86
CA ARG A 283 7.05 -23.33 1.89
C ARG A 283 6.23 -22.07 1.70
N GLN A 284 5.88 -21.38 2.79
CA GLN A 284 5.12 -20.13 2.73
C GLN A 284 5.86 -19.06 1.94
N LEU A 285 7.15 -18.85 2.24
CA LEU A 285 7.96 -17.86 1.53
C LEU A 285 8.30 -18.31 0.11
N PHE A 286 8.44 -19.62 -0.14
CA PHE A 286 8.55 -20.15 -1.49
C PHE A 286 7.32 -19.76 -2.34
N LEU A 287 6.10 -20.01 -1.85
CA LEU A 287 4.86 -19.68 -2.56
C LEU A 287 4.75 -18.17 -2.84
N PHE A 288 5.23 -17.34 -1.91
CA PHE A 288 5.32 -15.90 -2.12
C PHE A 288 6.30 -15.56 -3.25
N ILE A 289 7.55 -16.04 -3.19
CA ILE A 289 8.56 -15.79 -4.22
C ILE A 289 8.10 -16.31 -5.59
N ASP A 290 7.50 -17.49 -5.65
CA ASP A 290 7.02 -18.15 -6.87
C ASP A 290 5.94 -17.31 -7.58
N GLY A 291 4.97 -16.81 -6.81
CA GLY A 291 3.92 -15.92 -7.31
C GLY A 291 4.43 -14.53 -7.72
N ILE A 292 5.34 -13.94 -6.95
CA ILE A 292 5.89 -12.60 -7.23
C ILE A 292 6.86 -12.62 -8.43
N LEU A 293 7.69 -13.66 -8.56
CA LEU A 293 8.68 -13.85 -9.62
C LEU A 293 8.22 -14.90 -10.65
N ALA A 294 7.02 -14.71 -11.19
CA ALA A 294 6.48 -15.55 -12.26
C ALA A 294 7.43 -15.60 -13.48
N LEU A 295 7.70 -16.82 -13.96
CA LEU A 295 8.62 -17.12 -15.08
C LEU A 295 7.85 -17.67 -16.30
N PRO A 296 8.36 -17.48 -17.53
CA PRO A 296 7.89 -18.23 -18.70
C PRO A 296 8.12 -19.74 -18.51
N PRO A 297 7.27 -20.62 -19.09
CA PRO A 297 7.31 -22.07 -18.83
C PRO A 297 8.71 -22.72 -18.98
N ALA A 298 9.45 -22.35 -20.02
CA ALA A 298 10.80 -22.88 -20.27
C ALA A 298 11.84 -22.49 -19.20
N LEU A 299 11.69 -21.32 -18.56
CA LEU A 299 12.56 -20.91 -17.45
C LEU A 299 12.06 -21.44 -16.11
N ASP A 300 10.76 -21.66 -15.95
CA ASP A 300 10.23 -22.32 -14.75
C ASP A 300 10.69 -23.79 -14.69
N GLU A 301 10.76 -24.48 -15.83
CA GLU A 301 11.35 -25.83 -15.89
C GLU A 301 12.84 -25.84 -15.54
N GLN A 302 13.62 -24.86 -16.02
CA GLN A 302 15.02 -24.69 -15.59
C GLN A 302 15.14 -24.40 -14.09
N PHE A 303 14.24 -23.58 -13.52
CA PHE A 303 14.17 -23.33 -12.09
C PHE A 303 13.93 -24.62 -11.29
N TRP A 304 12.93 -25.42 -11.68
CA TRP A 304 12.60 -26.67 -10.99
C TRP A 304 13.71 -27.72 -11.10
N GLN A 305 14.41 -27.81 -12.23
CA GLN A 305 15.60 -28.66 -12.39
C GLN A 305 16.73 -28.18 -11.46
N SER A 306 17.02 -26.88 -11.46
CA SER A 306 18.06 -26.27 -10.61
C SER A 306 17.79 -26.44 -9.11
N LEU A 307 16.51 -26.42 -8.71
CA LEU A 307 16.08 -26.68 -7.34
C LEU A 307 16.17 -28.16 -6.97
N ALA A 308 15.79 -29.07 -7.89
CA ALA A 308 15.89 -30.52 -7.65
C ALA A 308 17.34 -30.96 -7.41
N ASN A 309 18.28 -30.52 -8.25
CA ASN A 309 19.71 -30.84 -8.09
C ASN A 309 20.26 -30.31 -6.76
N PHE A 310 19.88 -29.08 -6.38
CA PHE A 310 20.30 -28.46 -5.12
C PHE A 310 19.72 -29.17 -3.87
N GLU A 311 18.50 -29.71 -3.97
CA GLU A 311 17.90 -30.54 -2.93
C GLU A 311 18.60 -31.89 -2.77
N GLU A 312 19.00 -32.51 -3.88
CA GLU A 312 19.78 -33.76 -3.92
C GLU A 312 21.20 -33.55 -3.34
N GLU A 313 21.92 -32.52 -3.81
CA GLU A 313 23.25 -32.12 -3.30
C GLU A 313 23.27 -31.91 -1.77
N ARG A 314 22.16 -31.47 -1.19
CA ARG A 314 22.03 -31.18 0.25
C ARG A 314 21.23 -32.21 1.02
N ASN A 315 20.71 -33.25 0.37
CA ASN A 315 19.84 -34.26 0.95
C ASN A 315 18.67 -33.69 1.78
N VAL A 316 18.00 -32.65 1.27
CA VAL A 316 16.85 -32.00 1.92
C VAL A 316 15.73 -31.68 0.92
N ALA A 317 14.50 -32.05 1.25
CA ALA A 317 13.31 -31.77 0.43
C ALA A 317 12.22 -31.09 1.26
N TYR A 318 12.12 -29.76 1.19
CA TYR A 318 11.08 -28.99 1.89
C TYR A 318 9.76 -28.89 1.10
N ILE A 319 9.80 -29.20 -0.20
CA ILE A 319 8.65 -29.20 -1.10
C ILE A 319 8.63 -30.56 -1.83
N SER A 320 7.74 -31.45 -1.41
CA SER A 320 7.63 -32.79 -1.99
C SER A 320 7.21 -32.74 -3.47
N SER A 321 7.55 -33.77 -4.24
CA SER A 321 7.16 -33.87 -5.66
C SER A 321 5.65 -33.75 -5.88
N VAL A 322 4.82 -34.25 -4.95
CA VAL A 322 3.36 -34.09 -4.98
C VAL A 322 2.96 -32.62 -4.80
N GLU A 323 3.60 -31.91 -3.88
CA GLU A 323 3.37 -30.48 -3.66
C GLU A 323 3.85 -29.64 -4.84
N ARG A 324 4.99 -29.97 -5.49
CA ARG A 324 5.42 -29.32 -6.74
C ARG A 324 4.36 -29.42 -7.83
N ILE A 325 3.81 -30.63 -8.03
CA ILE A 325 2.73 -30.86 -9.00
C ILE A 325 1.45 -30.12 -8.59
N GLY A 326 1.11 -30.12 -7.29
CA GLY A 326 -0.04 -29.40 -6.74
C GLY A 326 0.07 -27.89 -6.92
N ILE A 327 1.23 -27.30 -6.66
CA ILE A 327 1.55 -25.88 -6.85
C ILE A 327 1.46 -25.54 -8.34
N LYS A 328 2.13 -26.29 -9.22
CA LYS A 328 2.09 -26.05 -10.68
C LYS A 328 0.67 -26.14 -11.25
N LYS A 329 -0.14 -27.12 -10.81
CA LYS A 329 -1.56 -27.23 -11.21
C LYS A 329 -2.41 -26.09 -10.64
N GLY A 330 -2.32 -25.83 -9.34
CA GLY A 330 -3.10 -24.80 -8.65
C GLY A 330 -2.81 -23.39 -9.18
N LEU A 331 -1.55 -23.07 -9.44
CA LEU A 331 -1.15 -21.79 -10.04
C LEU A 331 -1.63 -21.68 -11.50
N THR A 332 -1.54 -22.75 -12.29
CA THR A 332 -2.05 -22.78 -13.67
C THR A 332 -3.56 -22.54 -13.68
N GLN A 333 -4.31 -23.27 -12.86
CA GLN A 333 -5.76 -23.12 -12.72
C GLN A 333 -6.14 -21.73 -12.19
N GLY A 334 -5.42 -21.21 -11.20
CA GLY A 334 -5.61 -19.85 -10.67
C GLY A 334 -5.34 -18.76 -11.70
N LEU A 335 -4.30 -18.91 -12.53
CA LEU A 335 -4.01 -18.02 -13.65
C LEU A 335 -5.09 -18.09 -14.73
N GLU A 336 -5.60 -19.28 -15.04
CA GLU A 336 -6.72 -19.45 -15.97
C GLU A 336 -8.02 -18.81 -15.46
N THR A 337 -8.34 -19.01 -14.18
CA THR A 337 -9.47 -18.36 -13.50
C THR A 337 -9.30 -16.85 -13.45
N GLY A 338 -8.14 -16.32 -13.04
CA GLY A 338 -7.88 -14.88 -13.01
C GLY A 338 -7.89 -14.23 -14.39
N ARG A 339 -7.39 -14.93 -15.43
CA ARG A 339 -7.50 -14.50 -16.82
C ARG A 339 -8.95 -14.49 -17.30
N HIS A 340 -9.74 -15.48 -16.90
CA HIS A 340 -11.17 -15.58 -17.19
C HIS A 340 -11.95 -14.43 -16.52
N GLU A 341 -11.82 -14.25 -15.20
CA GLU A 341 -12.41 -13.14 -14.44
C GLU A 341 -12.00 -11.77 -15.03
N GLY A 342 -10.74 -11.62 -15.42
CA GLY A 342 -10.23 -10.40 -16.05
C GLY A 342 -10.84 -10.10 -17.42
N MET A 343 -10.98 -11.11 -18.29
CA MET A 343 -11.66 -10.95 -19.59
C MET A 343 -13.15 -10.64 -19.41
N ALA A 344 -13.83 -11.36 -18.52
CA ALA A 344 -15.25 -11.15 -18.22
C ALA A 344 -15.50 -9.76 -17.61
N GLY A 345 -14.63 -9.33 -16.69
CA GLY A 345 -14.69 -8.01 -16.06
C GLY A 345 -14.42 -6.86 -17.05
N LEU A 346 -13.41 -6.99 -17.93
CA LEU A 346 -13.14 -5.99 -18.96
C LEU A 346 -14.28 -5.90 -19.97
N LEU A 347 -14.76 -7.04 -20.47
CA LEU A 347 -15.87 -7.08 -21.41
C LEU A 347 -17.14 -6.48 -20.79
N ARG A 348 -17.43 -6.79 -19.52
CA ARG A 348 -18.50 -6.16 -18.75
C ARG A 348 -18.37 -4.63 -18.73
N GLU A 349 -17.21 -4.08 -18.37
CA GLU A 349 -17.01 -2.63 -18.30
C GLU A 349 -17.26 -1.96 -19.67
N GLN A 350 -16.78 -2.57 -20.76
CA GLN A 350 -16.98 -2.03 -22.11
C GLN A 350 -18.46 -2.11 -22.56
N LEU A 351 -19.16 -3.19 -22.20
CA LEU A 351 -20.59 -3.34 -22.47
C LEU A 351 -21.44 -2.36 -21.66
N GLU A 352 -21.13 -2.15 -20.37
CA GLU A 352 -21.80 -1.15 -19.53
C GLU A 352 -21.59 0.28 -20.05
N VAL A 353 -20.41 0.58 -20.61
CA VAL A 353 -20.11 1.87 -21.26
C VAL A 353 -20.89 2.04 -22.58
N ARG A 354 -21.01 0.99 -23.39
CA ARG A 354 -21.62 1.09 -24.73
C ARG A 354 -23.15 0.99 -24.73
N PHE A 355 -23.72 0.16 -23.86
CA PHE A 355 -25.14 -0.20 -23.86
C PHE A 355 -25.88 0.16 -22.55
N GLY A 356 -25.18 0.69 -21.55
CA GLY A 356 -25.75 1.00 -20.24
C GLY A 356 -25.79 -0.21 -19.29
N PRO A 357 -26.45 -0.07 -18.11
CA PRO A 357 -26.42 -1.08 -17.07
C PRO A 357 -26.91 -2.47 -17.54
N LEU A 358 -26.09 -3.49 -17.34
CA LEU A 358 -26.40 -4.87 -17.73
C LEU A 358 -27.41 -5.53 -16.78
N SER A 359 -28.25 -6.41 -17.33
CA SER A 359 -29.18 -7.21 -16.54
C SER A 359 -28.45 -8.29 -15.71
N ALA A 360 -29.12 -8.83 -14.68
CA ALA A 360 -28.58 -9.95 -13.91
C ALA A 360 -28.29 -11.18 -14.79
N ALA A 361 -29.10 -11.43 -15.83
CA ALA A 361 -28.90 -12.53 -16.78
C ALA A 361 -27.65 -12.31 -17.66
N ASP A 362 -27.39 -11.08 -18.09
CA ASP A 362 -26.20 -10.74 -18.90
C ASP A 362 -24.91 -10.81 -18.06
N LEU A 363 -24.98 -10.38 -16.80
CA LEU A 363 -23.88 -10.55 -15.84
C LEU A 363 -23.58 -12.04 -15.58
N GLN A 364 -24.61 -12.88 -15.45
CA GLN A 364 -24.46 -14.33 -15.27
C GLN A 364 -23.89 -15.00 -16.55
N ARG A 365 -24.31 -14.56 -17.74
CA ARG A 365 -23.72 -14.99 -19.03
C ARG A 365 -22.21 -14.71 -19.08
N LEU A 366 -21.79 -13.50 -18.69
CA LEU A 366 -20.36 -13.12 -18.64
C LEU A 366 -19.56 -13.93 -17.62
N GLN A 367 -20.16 -14.34 -16.50
CA GLN A 367 -19.51 -15.18 -15.50
C GLN A 367 -19.38 -16.66 -15.91
N LEU A 368 -20.32 -17.19 -16.70
CA LEU A 368 -20.35 -18.60 -17.10
C LEU A 368 -19.70 -18.89 -18.46
N ALA A 369 -19.56 -17.88 -19.32
CA ALA A 369 -18.97 -18.03 -20.65
C ALA A 369 -17.48 -18.34 -20.60
N ASP A 370 -17.02 -19.30 -21.41
CA ASP A 370 -15.60 -19.64 -21.46
C ASP A 370 -14.73 -18.55 -22.11
N GLY A 371 -13.40 -18.71 -22.03
CA GLY A 371 -12.46 -17.74 -22.57
C GLY A 371 -12.49 -17.59 -24.09
N THR A 372 -13.04 -18.55 -24.83
CA THR A 372 -13.27 -18.48 -26.28
C THR A 372 -14.50 -17.64 -26.58
N THR A 373 -15.61 -17.88 -25.89
CA THR A 373 -16.86 -17.13 -25.96
C THR A 373 -16.67 -15.66 -25.59
N LEU A 374 -15.97 -15.38 -24.47
CA LEU A 374 -15.64 -14.01 -24.05
C LEU A 374 -14.84 -13.24 -25.12
N ARG A 375 -13.91 -13.91 -25.83
CA ARG A 375 -13.16 -13.29 -26.94
C ARG A 375 -14.03 -13.07 -28.19
N ALA A 376 -14.96 -13.97 -28.50
CA ALA A 376 -15.91 -13.79 -29.59
C ALA A 376 -16.82 -12.58 -29.33
N TRP A 377 -17.39 -12.48 -28.12
CA TRP A 377 -18.19 -11.33 -27.68
C TRP A 377 -17.38 -10.02 -27.69
N GLY A 378 -16.13 -10.03 -27.22
CA GLY A 378 -15.23 -8.88 -27.29
C GLY A 378 -14.89 -8.42 -28.72
N ARG A 379 -14.93 -9.33 -29.72
CA ARG A 379 -14.82 -8.94 -31.14
C ARG A 379 -16.13 -8.36 -31.68
N ARG A 380 -17.27 -9.00 -31.39
CA ARG A 380 -18.60 -8.49 -31.77
C ARG A 380 -18.87 -7.09 -31.20
N LEU A 381 -18.27 -6.76 -30.07
CA LEU A 381 -18.33 -5.44 -29.46
C LEU A 381 -17.74 -4.30 -30.31
N LEU A 382 -17.04 -4.60 -31.41
CA LEU A 382 -16.64 -3.58 -32.38
C LEU A 382 -17.82 -3.18 -33.28
N ASP A 383 -18.60 -4.15 -33.77
CA ASP A 383 -19.57 -3.95 -34.86
C ASP A 383 -21.03 -3.96 -34.42
N ALA A 384 -21.38 -4.74 -33.39
CA ALA A 384 -22.77 -4.96 -32.97
C ALA A 384 -23.46 -3.66 -32.51
N ARG A 385 -24.68 -3.42 -32.99
CA ARG A 385 -25.45 -2.20 -32.66
C ARG A 385 -26.32 -2.34 -31.41
N THR A 386 -26.54 -3.55 -30.93
CA THR A 386 -27.36 -3.88 -29.76
C THR A 386 -26.61 -4.88 -28.87
N LEU A 387 -26.98 -4.92 -27.59
CA LEU A 387 -26.44 -5.90 -26.63
C LEU A 387 -26.74 -7.35 -27.06
N GLU A 388 -27.92 -7.59 -27.64
CA GLU A 388 -28.33 -8.90 -28.15
C GLU A 388 -27.44 -9.41 -29.29
N GLY A 389 -26.97 -8.51 -30.17
CA GLY A 389 -26.00 -8.81 -31.23
C GLY A 389 -24.56 -9.03 -30.74
N ILE A 390 -24.31 -8.95 -29.43
CA ILE A 390 -23.08 -9.46 -28.81
C ILE A 390 -23.24 -10.96 -28.53
N TRP A 391 -24.40 -11.34 -27.98
CA TRP A 391 -24.68 -12.71 -27.53
C TRP A 391 -24.84 -13.69 -28.69
N HIS A 392 -25.51 -13.26 -29.77
CA HIS A 392 -25.80 -14.05 -30.97
C HIS A 392 -24.79 -13.82 -32.09
#